data_AF-A0A1R2B0N8-F1
#
_entry.id   AF-A0A1R2B0N8-F1
#
_cell.length_a   1.000
_cell.length_b   1.000
_cell.length_c   1.000
_cell.angle_alpha   90.00
_cell.angle_beta   90.00
_cell.angle_gamma   90.00
#
_symmetry.space_group_name_H-M   'P 1'
#
loop_
_entity.id
_entity.type
_entity.pdbx_description
1 polymer ?
#
loop_
_entity_poly.entity_id
_entity_poly.type
_entity_poly.pdbx_seq_one_letter_code
_entity_poly.pdbx_strand_id
1 'polypeptide(L)'
;MGCCSNKQEIISPMNKTKDPSQEELKETLLSYVNIFLEDYEKLIKKKIIPNRPRAMHEFDKIVKHSINTIFQKYKEITATYSKKEYIQSEIKKYSLYLISKCKSREGYYRFINNLYSFEYANHLKKHLIQELNNSNITSEACINQYNKLAKGSYVIEGLQDLYDVLELPAEKRLNFLNDKASKIKQELEDDRKQLIRIFDNIDLPLVSEEITSTNISYFNALESSSGEYIESQNYEIDFEVLENAEEPQSKRSSTYLDPNYHRVNNNYIYK
;
A
#
# COMPACT_ATOMS: atom_id res chain seq x y z
N MET A 1 39.61 8.22 35.26
CA MET A 1 38.61 8.95 34.45
C MET A 1 38.94 8.70 32.98
N GLY A 2 38.10 8.21 32.10
CA GLY A 2 36.67 7.90 32.19
C GLY A 2 36.31 6.72 31.29
N CYS A 3 35.32 5.98 31.76
CA CYS A 3 34.58 4.92 31.09
C CYS A 3 33.62 5.56 30.07
N CYS A 4 33.51 5.00 28.87
CA CYS A 4 32.32 5.11 28.04
C CYS A 4 32.06 3.75 27.38
N SER A 5 31.29 2.96 28.10
CA SER A 5 30.63 1.74 27.67
C SER A 5 29.56 2.04 26.61
N ASN A 6 29.75 1.55 25.39
CA ASN A 6 28.64 1.17 24.52
C ASN A 6 28.68 -0.35 24.39
N LYS A 7 27.91 -1.03 25.24
CA LYS A 7 27.50 -2.41 25.00
C LYS A 7 26.52 -2.38 23.82
N GLN A 8 27.05 -2.47 22.59
CA GLN A 8 26.28 -3.14 21.56
C GLN A 8 26.18 -4.59 22.01
N GLU A 9 24.98 -5.03 22.37
CA GLU A 9 24.67 -6.46 22.36
C GLU A 9 24.77 -6.93 20.92
N ILE A 10 26.00 -7.24 20.51
CA ILE A 10 26.24 -8.18 19.43
C ILE A 10 25.54 -9.44 19.92
N ILE A 11 24.45 -9.82 19.25
CA ILE A 11 23.86 -11.15 19.39
C ILE A 11 24.96 -12.11 18.94
N SER A 12 25.79 -12.50 19.91
CA SER A 12 26.84 -13.49 19.71
C SER A 12 26.12 -14.75 19.24
N PRO A 13 26.58 -15.40 18.16
CA PRO A 13 25.92 -16.59 17.65
C PRO A 13 25.95 -17.63 18.78
N MET A 14 24.78 -17.85 19.39
CA MET A 14 24.58 -18.85 20.43
C MET A 14 25.22 -20.16 19.99
N ASN A 15 25.91 -20.79 20.94
CA ASN A 15 26.72 -21.98 20.77
C ASN A 15 26.21 -22.94 19.70
N LYS A 16 27.05 -23.11 18.67
CA LYS A 16 26.87 -24.03 17.55
C LYS A 16 26.98 -25.49 18.04
N THR A 17 25.91 -26.02 18.61
CA THR A 17 25.70 -27.46 18.73
C THR A 17 24.28 -27.80 18.26
N LYS A 18 24.26 -28.59 17.17
CA LYS A 18 23.16 -28.86 16.25
C LYS A 18 22.18 -29.92 16.78
N ASP A 19 21.30 -29.55 17.69
CA ASP A 19 20.01 -30.21 17.95
C ASP A 19 19.37 -29.46 19.13
N PRO A 20 18.77 -28.29 18.90
CA PRO A 20 17.92 -27.70 19.92
C PRO A 20 16.81 -28.70 20.27
N SER A 21 16.36 -28.68 21.52
CA SER A 21 15.13 -29.38 21.86
C SER A 21 13.98 -28.91 20.97
N GLN A 22 12.95 -29.73 20.79
CA GLN A 22 11.82 -29.37 19.91
C GLN A 22 11.13 -28.07 20.37
N GLU A 23 11.13 -27.80 21.67
CA GLU A 23 10.57 -26.58 22.26
C GLU A 23 11.43 -25.35 21.96
N GLU A 24 12.73 -25.42 22.24
CA GLU A 24 13.70 -24.35 21.91
C GLU A 24 13.71 -24.03 20.41
N LEU A 25 13.59 -25.05 19.54
CA LEU A 25 13.50 -24.85 18.10
C LEU A 25 12.26 -24.03 17.72
N LYS A 26 11.09 -24.39 18.25
CA LYS A 26 9.83 -23.69 17.95
C LYS A 26 9.86 -22.24 18.44
N GLU A 27 10.34 -22.02 19.65
CA GLU A 27 10.49 -20.67 20.22
C GLU A 27 11.45 -19.82 19.39
N THR A 28 12.59 -20.38 18.99
CA THR A 28 13.58 -19.68 18.16
C THR A 28 13.02 -19.34 16.78
N LEU A 29 12.37 -20.29 16.11
CA LEU A 29 11.76 -20.05 14.79
C LEU A 29 10.61 -19.05 14.88
N LEU A 30 9.81 -19.07 15.94
CA LEU A 30 8.77 -18.08 16.18
C LEU A 30 9.36 -16.68 16.39
N SER A 31 10.44 -16.56 17.16
CA SER A 31 11.17 -15.31 17.35
C SER A 31 11.67 -14.73 16.02
N TYR A 32 12.26 -15.57 15.16
CA TYR A 32 12.65 -15.16 13.81
C TYR A 32 11.46 -14.69 12.99
N VAL A 33 10.32 -15.38 13.02
CA VAL A 33 9.11 -14.93 12.33
C VAL A 33 8.70 -13.54 12.79
N ASN A 34 8.68 -13.28 14.10
CA ASN A 34 8.30 -11.97 14.64
C ASN A 34 9.25 -10.86 14.18
N ILE A 35 10.56 -11.09 14.26
CA ILE A 35 11.58 -10.14 13.79
C ILE A 35 11.42 -9.84 12.30
N PHE A 36 11.25 -10.88 11.47
CA PHE A 36 11.11 -10.68 10.03
C PHE A 36 9.77 -10.07 9.63
N LEU A 37 8.72 -10.25 10.42
CA LEU A 37 7.46 -9.54 10.24
C LEU A 37 7.63 -8.03 10.51
N GLU A 38 8.36 -7.64 11.55
CA GLU A 38 8.67 -6.23 11.78
C GLU A 38 9.52 -5.62 10.65
N ASP A 39 10.52 -6.36 10.15
CA ASP A 39 11.31 -5.96 9.00
C ASP A 39 10.44 -5.77 7.75
N TYR A 40 9.51 -6.68 7.50
CA TYR A 40 8.54 -6.57 6.41
C TYR A 40 7.72 -5.27 6.53
N GLU A 41 7.22 -4.96 7.72
CA GLU A 41 6.47 -3.72 7.95
C GLU A 41 7.30 -2.48 7.68
N LYS A 42 8.54 -2.45 8.18
CA LYS A 42 9.47 -1.33 7.98
C LYS A 42 9.75 -1.10 6.49
N LEU A 43 9.96 -2.18 5.73
CA LEU A 43 10.18 -2.12 4.28
C LEU A 43 8.98 -1.50 3.54
N ILE A 44 7.77 -1.91 3.91
CA ILE A 44 6.54 -1.40 3.28
C ILE A 44 6.27 0.05 3.68
N LYS A 45 6.30 0.37 4.99
CA LYS A 45 6.05 1.72 5.53
C LYS A 45 7.01 2.76 4.93
N LYS A 46 8.25 2.36 4.58
CA LYS A 46 9.20 3.25 3.89
C LYS A 46 8.80 3.60 2.45
N LYS A 47 7.96 2.79 1.80
CA LYS A 47 7.62 2.92 0.38
C LYS A 47 6.20 3.46 0.13
N ILE A 48 5.29 3.21 1.07
CA ILE A 48 3.91 3.71 1.07
C ILE A 48 3.85 4.93 1.98
N ILE A 49 3.89 6.13 1.40
CA ILE A 49 3.91 7.39 2.13
C ILE A 49 2.84 8.35 1.58
N PRO A 50 2.26 9.25 2.41
CA PRO A 50 1.19 10.15 2.00
C PRO A 50 1.51 11.00 0.77
N ASN A 51 2.72 11.55 0.70
CA ASN A 51 3.15 12.46 -0.37
C ASN A 51 3.48 11.76 -1.69
N ARG A 52 3.54 10.43 -1.70
CA ARG A 52 3.86 9.63 -2.88
C ARG A 52 3.01 8.34 -2.89
N PRO A 53 1.68 8.48 -3.05
CA PRO A 53 0.80 7.33 -3.13
C PRO A 53 1.15 6.49 -4.36
N ARG A 54 0.98 5.17 -4.26
CA ARG A 54 1.38 4.21 -5.29
C ARG A 54 0.18 3.76 -6.09
N ALA A 55 0.36 3.61 -7.40
CA ALA A 55 -0.61 2.88 -8.20
C ALA A 55 -0.64 1.41 -7.75
N MET A 56 -1.77 0.71 -7.95
CA MET A 56 -1.92 -0.69 -7.50
C MET A 56 -0.80 -1.60 -7.98
N HIS A 57 -0.39 -1.49 -9.25
CA HIS A 57 0.70 -2.29 -9.79
C HIS A 57 2.07 -1.99 -9.13
N GLU A 58 2.32 -0.75 -8.71
CA GLU A 58 3.53 -0.38 -7.96
C GLU A 58 3.47 -0.92 -6.53
N PHE A 59 2.31 -0.83 -5.89
CA PHE A 59 2.05 -1.39 -4.57
C PHE A 59 2.30 -2.90 -4.57
N ASP A 60 1.77 -3.63 -5.55
CA ASP A 60 1.95 -5.08 -5.65
C ASP A 60 3.43 -5.46 -5.83
N LYS A 61 4.20 -4.66 -6.60
CA LYS A 61 5.66 -4.81 -6.72
C LYS A 61 6.36 -4.60 -5.38
N ILE A 62 5.98 -3.58 -4.61
CA ILE A 62 6.53 -3.32 -3.27
C ILE A 62 6.25 -4.51 -2.34
N VAL A 63 5.01 -5.01 -2.30
CA VAL A 63 4.64 -6.15 -1.45
C VAL A 63 5.43 -7.39 -1.83
N LYS A 64 5.46 -7.74 -3.12
CA LYS A 64 6.21 -8.91 -3.62
C LYS A 64 7.69 -8.82 -3.26
N HIS A 65 8.31 -7.66 -3.48
CA HIS A 65 9.71 -7.43 -3.15
C HIS A 65 9.99 -7.54 -1.64
N SER A 66 9.12 -6.98 -0.80
CA SER A 66 9.26 -7.05 0.66
C SER A 66 9.13 -8.48 1.18
N ILE A 67 8.17 -9.26 0.68
CA ILE A 67 8.01 -10.68 1.03
C ILE A 67 9.23 -11.49 0.60
N ASN A 68 9.74 -11.27 -0.62
CA ASN A 68 10.92 -11.97 -1.09
C ASN A 68 12.15 -11.66 -0.23
N THR A 69 12.34 -10.39 0.12
CA THR A 69 13.47 -9.95 0.94
C THR A 69 13.47 -10.63 2.32
N ILE A 70 12.33 -10.62 3.02
CA ILE A 70 12.24 -11.25 4.36
C ILE A 70 12.31 -12.77 4.28
N PHE A 71 11.80 -13.38 3.21
CA PHE A 71 11.90 -14.82 3.01
C PHE A 71 13.34 -15.29 2.75
N GLN A 72 14.13 -14.52 1.99
CA GLN A 72 15.55 -14.85 1.79
C GLN A 72 16.34 -14.74 3.09
N LYS A 73 16.12 -13.68 3.88
CA LYS A 73 16.72 -13.56 5.22
C LYS A 73 16.38 -14.75 6.13
N TYR A 74 15.12 -15.20 6.11
CA TYR A 74 14.70 -16.39 6.86
C TYR A 74 15.42 -17.66 6.39
N LYS A 75 15.60 -17.84 5.08
CA LYS A 75 16.37 -18.98 4.54
C LYS A 75 17.84 -18.93 4.94
N GLU A 76 18.47 -17.77 4.86
CA GLU A 76 19.88 -17.59 5.21
C GLU A 76 20.16 -17.95 6.67
N ILE A 77 19.33 -17.47 7.60
CA ILE A 77 19.52 -17.76 9.03
C ILE A 77 19.25 -19.22 9.37
N THR A 78 18.24 -19.83 8.72
CA THR A 78 17.84 -21.23 8.97
C THR A 78 18.72 -22.25 8.24
N ALA A 79 19.51 -21.84 7.24
CA ALA A 79 20.43 -22.73 6.51
C ALA A 79 21.51 -23.36 7.41
N THR A 80 21.77 -22.78 8.59
CA THR A 80 22.78 -23.26 9.54
C THR A 80 22.32 -24.45 10.38
N TYR A 81 21.02 -24.73 10.42
CA TYR A 81 20.44 -25.81 11.21
C TYR A 81 20.75 -27.21 10.63
N SER A 82 20.56 -28.24 11.46
CA SER A 82 20.79 -29.63 11.05
C SER A 82 19.81 -30.09 9.98
N LYS A 83 20.27 -31.00 9.10
CA LYS A 83 19.47 -31.59 8.01
C LYS A 83 18.50 -32.70 8.46
N LYS A 84 18.36 -32.93 9.77
CA LYS A 84 17.39 -33.90 10.31
C LYS A 84 15.97 -33.53 9.88
N GLU A 85 15.18 -34.55 9.54
CA GLU A 85 13.84 -34.39 8.95
C GLU A 85 12.92 -33.53 9.82
N TYR A 86 12.87 -33.78 11.13
CA TYR A 86 12.00 -33.03 12.05
C TYR A 86 12.34 -31.53 12.08
N ILE A 87 13.63 -31.17 12.04
CA ILE A 87 14.09 -29.76 12.04
C ILE A 87 13.68 -29.08 10.73
N GLN A 88 13.93 -29.74 9.60
CA GLN A 88 13.60 -29.19 8.28
C GLN A 88 12.07 -29.03 8.11
N SER A 89 11.28 -29.95 8.67
CA SER A 89 9.83 -29.86 8.72
C SER A 89 9.34 -28.62 9.49
N GLU A 90 9.89 -28.36 10.69
CA GLU A 90 9.54 -27.18 11.48
C GLU A 90 9.98 -25.88 10.79
N ILE A 91 11.20 -25.82 10.23
CA ILE A 91 11.67 -24.66 9.43
C ILE A 91 10.70 -24.37 8.28
N LYS A 92 10.28 -25.40 7.54
CA LYS A 92 9.31 -25.24 6.44
C LYS A 92 7.97 -24.69 6.95
N LYS A 93 7.44 -25.25 8.04
CA LYS A 93 6.19 -24.80 8.65
C LYS A 93 6.23 -23.33 9.05
N TYR A 94 7.28 -22.89 9.74
CA TYR A 94 7.42 -21.50 10.18
C TYR A 94 7.72 -20.55 9.01
N SER A 95 8.37 -21.01 7.94
CA SER A 95 8.54 -20.23 6.71
C SER A 95 7.19 -19.94 6.01
N LEU A 96 6.29 -20.93 5.97
CA LEU A 96 4.94 -20.76 5.44
C LEU A 96 4.10 -19.86 6.34
N TYR A 97 4.26 -19.99 7.66
CA TYR A 97 3.61 -19.12 8.64
C TYR A 97 4.04 -17.64 8.46
N LEU A 98 5.32 -17.37 8.25
CA LEU A 98 5.85 -16.03 7.94
C LEU A 98 5.18 -15.45 6.69
N ILE A 99 5.17 -16.19 5.57
CA ILE A 99 4.56 -15.74 4.32
C ILE A 99 3.07 -15.46 4.52
N SER A 100 2.35 -16.35 5.20
CA SER A 100 0.93 -16.19 5.51
C SER A 100 0.67 -14.92 6.33
N LYS A 101 1.50 -14.63 7.34
CA LYS A 101 1.38 -13.41 8.15
C LYS A 101 1.69 -12.13 7.36
N CYS A 102 2.69 -12.15 6.48
CA CYS A 102 2.92 -11.03 5.56
C CYS A 102 1.70 -10.79 4.66
N LYS A 103 1.13 -11.85 4.09
CA LYS A 103 -0.08 -11.76 3.25
C LYS A 103 -1.29 -11.28 4.01
N SER A 104 -1.48 -11.69 5.26
CA SER A 104 -2.57 -11.15 6.08
C SER A 104 -2.40 -9.64 6.29
N ARG A 105 -1.17 -9.14 6.52
CA ARG A 105 -0.91 -7.71 6.70
C ARG A 105 -1.01 -6.89 5.41
N GLU A 106 -1.04 -7.51 4.24
CA GLU A 106 -1.16 -6.83 2.94
C GLU A 106 -2.42 -5.96 2.86
N GLY A 107 -3.56 -6.46 3.36
CA GLY A 107 -4.84 -5.75 3.33
C GLY A 107 -4.78 -4.41 4.06
N TYR A 108 -4.10 -4.38 5.21
CA TYR A 108 -3.84 -3.14 5.95
C TYR A 108 -3.05 -2.14 5.11
N TYR A 109 -1.91 -2.54 4.53
CA TYR A 109 -1.10 -1.62 3.75
C TYR A 109 -1.75 -1.17 2.44
N ARG A 110 -2.60 -2.02 1.86
CA ARG A 110 -3.41 -1.69 0.69
C ARG A 110 -4.40 -0.58 1.04
N PHE A 111 -5.09 -0.71 2.18
CA PHE A 111 -5.96 0.34 2.71
C PHE A 111 -5.20 1.66 2.91
N ILE A 112 -4.03 1.63 3.56
CA ILE A 112 -3.21 2.83 3.78
C ILE A 112 -2.86 3.51 2.45
N ASN A 113 -2.44 2.74 1.45
CA ASN A 113 -2.10 3.28 0.13
C ASN A 113 -3.32 3.88 -0.58
N ASN A 114 -4.49 3.25 -0.46
CA ASN A 114 -5.74 3.75 -1.02
C ASN A 114 -6.16 5.06 -0.34
N LEU A 115 -6.10 5.12 0.98
CA LEU A 115 -6.39 6.32 1.76
C LEU A 115 -5.49 7.49 1.33
N TYR A 116 -4.17 7.26 1.26
CA TYR A 116 -3.22 8.29 0.80
C TYR A 116 -3.47 8.72 -0.64
N SER A 117 -3.81 7.78 -1.52
CA SER A 117 -4.14 8.11 -2.89
C SER A 117 -5.40 8.95 -3.00
N PHE A 118 -6.43 8.64 -2.22
CA PHE A 118 -7.67 9.39 -2.20
C PHE A 118 -7.45 10.81 -1.68
N GLU A 119 -6.80 10.96 -0.52
CA GLU A 119 -6.54 12.28 0.05
C GLU A 119 -5.68 13.13 -0.89
N TYR A 120 -4.61 12.56 -1.47
CA TYR A 120 -3.78 13.27 -2.47
C TYR A 120 -4.60 13.77 -3.67
N ALA A 121 -5.40 12.90 -4.28
CA ALA A 121 -6.23 13.25 -5.43
C ALA A 121 -7.30 14.29 -5.06
N ASN A 122 -7.95 14.14 -3.89
CA ASN A 122 -8.95 15.07 -3.40
C ASN A 122 -8.38 16.47 -3.15
N HIS A 123 -7.21 16.56 -2.51
CA HIS A 123 -6.51 17.83 -2.32
C HIS A 123 -6.15 18.49 -3.64
N LEU A 124 -5.60 17.74 -4.60
CA LEU A 124 -5.26 18.24 -5.93
C LEU A 124 -6.50 18.79 -6.65
N LYS A 125 -7.61 18.05 -6.67
CA LYS A 125 -8.86 18.49 -7.31
C LYS A 125 -9.38 19.79 -6.72
N LYS A 126 -9.43 19.90 -5.38
CA LYS A 126 -9.91 21.12 -4.71
C LYS A 126 -9.05 22.32 -5.05
N HIS A 127 -7.73 22.16 -5.07
CA HIS A 127 -6.81 23.23 -5.45
C HIS A 127 -7.04 23.69 -6.89
N LEU A 128 -7.06 22.76 -7.85
CA LEU A 128 -7.27 23.10 -9.27
C LEU A 128 -8.62 23.78 -9.52
N ILE A 129 -9.68 23.35 -8.85
CA ILE A 129 -10.99 23.99 -8.97
C ILE A 129 -11.01 25.38 -8.34
N GLN A 130 -10.28 25.61 -7.25
CA GLN A 130 -10.11 26.96 -6.69
C GLN A 130 -9.38 27.89 -7.66
N GLU A 131 -8.26 27.44 -8.23
CA GLU A 131 -7.50 28.19 -9.23
C GLU A 131 -8.37 28.51 -10.46
N LEU A 132 -9.18 27.55 -10.92
CA LEU A 132 -10.11 27.75 -12.02
C LEU A 132 -11.20 28.76 -11.68
N ASN A 133 -11.81 28.67 -10.49
CA ASN A 133 -12.85 29.60 -10.04
C ASN A 133 -12.30 31.02 -9.86
N ASN A 134 -11.03 31.15 -9.47
CA ASN A 134 -10.32 32.43 -9.38
C ASN A 134 -9.85 32.95 -10.75
N SER A 135 -10.12 32.22 -11.84
CA SER A 135 -9.68 32.53 -13.21
C SER A 135 -8.16 32.57 -13.40
N ASN A 136 -7.40 31.91 -12.52
CA ASN A 136 -5.94 31.80 -12.63
C ASN A 136 -5.52 30.76 -13.68
N ILE A 137 -6.39 29.78 -13.95
CA ILE A 137 -6.17 28.73 -14.95
C ILE A 137 -7.43 28.52 -15.81
N THR A 138 -7.27 27.95 -17.00
CA THR A 138 -8.38 27.53 -17.86
C THR A 138 -8.85 26.11 -17.52
N SER A 139 -10.02 25.71 -18.01
CA SER A 139 -10.51 24.33 -17.86
C SER A 139 -9.55 23.29 -18.48
N GLU A 140 -8.94 23.62 -19.62
CA GLU A 140 -7.92 22.78 -20.25
C GLU A 140 -6.66 22.66 -19.38
N ALA A 141 -6.18 23.79 -18.83
CA ALA A 141 -5.04 23.80 -17.93
C ALA A 141 -5.32 23.00 -16.65
N CYS A 142 -6.54 23.08 -16.11
CA CYS A 142 -6.99 22.29 -14.96
C CYS A 142 -6.85 20.78 -15.21
N ILE A 143 -7.37 20.27 -16.33
CA ILE A 143 -7.27 18.85 -16.70
C ILE A 143 -5.82 18.44 -16.96
N ASN A 144 -5.06 19.26 -17.69
CA ASN A 144 -3.66 18.96 -18.01
C ASN A 144 -2.79 18.91 -16.75
N GLN A 145 -2.98 19.84 -15.80
CA GLN A 145 -2.28 19.81 -14.53
C GLN A 145 -2.67 18.60 -13.68
N TYR A 146 -3.95 18.22 -13.64
CA TYR A 146 -4.37 17.01 -12.96
C TYR A 146 -3.68 15.78 -13.53
N ASN A 147 -3.71 15.58 -14.86
CA ASN A 147 -3.07 14.43 -15.51
C ASN A 147 -1.55 14.37 -15.25
N LYS A 148 -0.89 15.53 -15.12
CA LYS A 148 0.55 15.61 -14.81
C LYS A 148 0.87 15.27 -13.36
N LEU A 149 0.00 15.70 -12.43
CA LEU A 149 0.31 15.69 -10.99
C LEU A 149 -0.35 14.55 -10.22
N ALA A 150 -1.49 14.05 -10.68
CA ALA A 150 -2.25 13.01 -10.01
C ALA A 150 -1.43 11.72 -9.88
N LYS A 151 -1.51 11.10 -8.70
CA LYS A 151 -0.74 9.91 -8.33
C LYS A 151 -1.61 8.93 -7.57
N GLY A 152 -1.19 7.68 -7.56
CA GLY A 152 -1.83 6.62 -6.81
C GLY A 152 -2.88 5.86 -7.60
N SER A 153 -3.87 5.34 -6.89
CA SER A 153 -4.91 4.45 -7.42
C SER A 153 -6.24 5.16 -7.69
N TYR A 154 -6.43 6.40 -7.20
CA TYR A 154 -7.62 7.23 -7.42
C TYR A 154 -7.51 8.19 -8.61
N VAL A 155 -6.50 8.03 -9.48
CA VAL A 155 -6.25 8.94 -10.61
C VAL A 155 -7.41 8.99 -11.59
N ILE A 156 -7.94 7.83 -11.98
CA ILE A 156 -9.02 7.76 -12.99
C ILE A 156 -10.32 8.32 -12.43
N GLU A 157 -10.70 7.90 -11.22
CA GLU A 157 -11.91 8.40 -10.55
C GLU A 157 -11.82 9.90 -10.29
N GLY A 158 -10.66 10.40 -9.85
CA GLY A 158 -10.49 11.83 -9.65
C GLY A 158 -10.48 12.65 -10.95
N LEU A 159 -10.02 12.08 -12.07
CA LEU A 159 -10.15 12.73 -13.37
C LEU A 159 -11.63 12.82 -13.79
N GLN A 160 -12.40 11.75 -13.59
CA GLN A 160 -13.84 11.77 -13.86
C GLN A 160 -14.55 12.82 -13.01
N ASP A 161 -14.22 12.90 -11.72
CA ASP A 161 -14.77 13.94 -10.83
C ASP A 161 -14.47 15.35 -11.32
N LEU A 162 -13.29 15.61 -11.91
CA LEU A 162 -12.99 16.91 -12.49
C LEU A 162 -13.87 17.20 -13.70
N TYR A 163 -14.04 16.24 -14.62
CA TYR A 163 -14.96 16.42 -15.75
C TYR A 163 -16.39 16.72 -15.29
N ASP A 164 -16.92 15.95 -14.33
CA ASP A 164 -18.24 16.18 -13.75
C ASP A 164 -18.37 17.60 -13.16
N VAL A 165 -17.32 18.06 -12.46
CA VAL A 165 -17.31 19.38 -11.82
C VAL A 165 -17.22 20.53 -12.81
N LEU A 166 -16.50 20.35 -13.92
CA LEU A 166 -16.34 21.40 -14.93
C LEU A 166 -17.66 21.76 -15.63
N GLU A 167 -18.60 20.82 -15.70
CA GLU A 167 -19.95 21.03 -16.23
C GLU A 167 -20.85 21.86 -15.29
N LEU A 168 -20.43 22.05 -14.03
CA LEU A 168 -21.20 22.78 -13.03
C LEU A 168 -20.88 24.28 -13.03
N PRO A 169 -21.86 25.12 -12.63
CA PRO A 169 -21.62 26.52 -12.29
C PRO A 169 -20.55 26.67 -11.20
N ALA A 170 -19.72 27.72 -11.29
CA ALA A 170 -18.53 27.92 -10.45
C ALA A 170 -18.83 27.83 -8.94
N GLU A 171 -19.96 28.36 -8.52
CA GLU A 171 -20.42 28.39 -7.13
C GLU A 171 -20.78 27.00 -6.57
N LYS A 172 -21.03 26.00 -7.42
CA LYS A 172 -21.40 24.64 -7.01
C LYS A 172 -20.22 23.67 -7.00
N ARG A 173 -19.14 23.99 -7.71
CA ARG A 173 -18.02 23.07 -7.99
C ARG A 173 -17.37 22.50 -6.74
N LEU A 174 -17.04 23.34 -5.76
CA LEU A 174 -16.38 22.89 -4.53
C LEU A 174 -17.32 22.07 -3.63
N ASN A 175 -18.61 22.42 -3.59
CA ASN A 175 -19.59 21.66 -2.81
C ASN A 175 -19.76 20.25 -3.37
N PHE A 176 -19.85 20.12 -4.69
CA PHE A 176 -19.90 18.81 -5.35
C PHE A 176 -18.70 17.93 -4.98
N LEU A 177 -17.48 18.48 -5.02
CA LEU A 177 -16.28 17.76 -4.61
C LEU A 177 -16.31 17.36 -3.12
N ASN A 178 -16.80 18.23 -2.25
CA ASN A 178 -16.90 17.95 -0.82
C ASN A 178 -17.92 16.82 -0.53
N ASP A 179 -19.05 16.81 -1.25
CA ASP A 179 -20.09 15.80 -1.08
C ASP A 179 -19.59 14.41 -1.54
N LYS A 180 -18.98 14.33 -2.73
CA LYS A 180 -18.35 13.08 -3.21
C LYS A 180 -17.25 12.61 -2.25
N ALA A 181 -16.38 13.52 -1.80
CA ALA A 181 -15.32 13.18 -0.87
C ALA A 181 -15.86 12.65 0.46
N SER A 182 -16.97 13.19 0.96
CA SER A 182 -17.61 12.72 2.22
C SER A 182 -18.11 11.28 2.09
N LYS A 183 -18.69 10.92 0.94
CA LYS A 183 -19.13 9.54 0.67
C LYS A 183 -17.94 8.57 0.65
N ILE A 184 -16.88 8.90 -0.09
CA ILE A 184 -15.69 8.04 -0.19
C ILE A 184 -14.99 7.92 1.17
N LYS A 185 -14.92 9.00 1.96
CA LYS A 185 -14.39 8.95 3.34
C LYS A 185 -15.17 8.00 4.23
N GLN A 186 -16.49 7.93 4.07
CA GLN A 186 -17.32 6.98 4.81
C GLN A 186 -17.03 5.54 4.40
N GLU A 187 -16.90 5.26 3.10
CA GLU A 187 -16.53 3.92 2.59
C GLU A 187 -15.17 3.47 3.11
N LEU A 188 -14.16 4.36 3.07
CA LEU A 188 -12.83 4.09 3.64
C LEU A 188 -12.87 3.87 5.16
N GLU A 189 -13.71 4.60 5.89
CA GLU A 189 -13.86 4.41 7.33
C GLU A 189 -14.52 3.06 7.66
N ASP A 190 -15.45 2.59 6.83
CA ASP A 190 -16.07 1.28 6.99
C ASP A 190 -15.07 0.15 6.68
N ASP A 191 -14.24 0.29 5.65
CA ASP A 191 -13.11 -0.61 5.37
C ASP A 191 -12.14 -0.66 6.55
N ARG A 192 -11.81 0.51 7.12
CA ARG A 192 -10.96 0.62 8.31
C ARG A 192 -11.53 -0.17 9.49
N LYS A 193 -12.83 -0.03 9.78
CA LYS A 193 -13.52 -0.78 10.85
C LYS A 193 -13.48 -2.29 10.60
N GLN A 194 -13.66 -2.72 9.35
CA GLN A 194 -13.56 -4.14 9.00
C GLN A 194 -12.15 -4.68 9.25
N LEU A 195 -11.11 -3.92 8.87
CA LEU A 195 -9.72 -4.29 9.15
C LEU A 195 -9.44 -4.39 10.65
N ILE A 196 -9.93 -3.46 11.47
CA ILE A 196 -9.78 -3.53 12.94
C ILE A 196 -10.37 -4.85 13.47
N ARG A 197 -11.56 -5.24 13.00
CA ARG A 197 -12.21 -6.50 13.42
C ARG A 197 -11.44 -7.75 13.01
N ILE A 198 -10.69 -7.71 11.91
CA ILE A 198 -9.94 -8.87 11.41
C ILE A 198 -8.61 -9.03 12.17
N PHE A 199 -8.01 -7.92 12.62
CA PHE A 199 -6.65 -7.93 13.14
C PHE A 199 -6.52 -7.57 14.63
N ASP A 200 -7.62 -7.21 15.31
CA ASP A 200 -7.81 -6.90 16.74
C ASP A 200 -6.82 -5.90 17.40
N ASN A 201 -5.69 -5.54 16.76
CA ASN A 201 -4.58 -4.77 17.32
C ASN A 201 -3.78 -3.99 16.25
N ILE A 202 -4.40 -3.56 15.15
CA ILE A 202 -3.70 -2.73 14.15
C ILE A 202 -3.85 -1.25 14.50
N ASP A 203 -2.70 -0.58 14.61
CA ASP A 203 -2.60 0.88 14.64
C ASP A 203 -2.91 1.45 13.23
N LEU A 204 -4.20 1.63 12.96
CA LEU A 204 -4.71 2.25 11.74
C LEU A 204 -4.71 3.77 11.95
N PRO A 205 -4.09 4.57 11.05
CA PRO A 205 -4.09 6.01 11.19
C PRO A 205 -5.53 6.52 11.21
N LEU A 206 -5.85 7.25 12.29
CA LEU A 206 -7.10 7.95 12.52
C LEU A 206 -7.13 9.21 11.65
N VAL A 207 -7.24 9.05 10.33
CA VAL A 207 -7.09 10.12 9.33
C VAL A 207 -5.65 10.66 9.36
N SER A 208 -5.03 10.80 8.19
CA SER A 208 -3.70 11.43 8.14
C SER A 208 -3.82 12.85 8.69
N GLU A 209 -2.93 13.20 9.62
CA GLU A 209 -2.61 14.60 9.93
C GLU A 209 -2.69 15.42 8.66
N GLU A 210 -3.40 16.56 8.72
CA GLU A 210 -3.64 17.45 7.60
C GLU A 210 -2.41 17.48 6.70
N ILE A 211 -2.60 17.27 5.40
CA ILE A 211 -1.57 17.62 4.43
C ILE A 211 -1.32 19.11 4.63
N THR A 212 -0.31 19.43 5.44
CA THR A 212 -0.05 20.80 5.88
C THR A 212 0.10 21.68 4.65
N SER A 213 -0.43 22.90 4.75
CA SER A 213 -0.40 23.94 3.71
C SER A 213 0.99 24.18 3.08
N THR A 214 2.05 23.68 3.72
CA THR A 214 3.41 23.51 3.17
C THR A 214 3.48 22.75 1.84
N ASN A 215 2.50 21.89 1.51
CA ASN A 215 2.45 21.24 0.19
C ASN A 215 1.83 22.12 -0.91
N ILE A 216 1.13 23.22 -0.58
CA ILE A 216 0.68 24.20 -1.59
C ILE A 216 1.90 24.93 -2.18
N SER A 217 2.92 25.21 -1.35
CA SER A 217 4.24 25.65 -1.79
C SER A 217 4.96 24.60 -2.66
N TYR A 218 4.76 23.31 -2.40
CA TYR A 218 5.34 22.22 -3.20
C TYR A 218 4.78 22.17 -4.64
N PHE A 219 3.51 22.49 -4.84
CA PHE A 219 2.91 22.56 -6.18
C PHE A 219 3.46 23.74 -7.00
N ASN A 220 3.69 24.90 -6.37
CA ASN A 220 4.37 26.04 -7.00
C ASN A 220 5.88 25.80 -7.24
N ALA A 221 6.54 25.01 -6.39
CA ALA A 221 7.96 24.64 -6.55
C ALA A 221 8.21 23.63 -7.70
N LEU A 222 7.19 22.86 -8.09
CA LEU A 222 7.25 21.96 -9.25
C LEU A 222 7.19 22.71 -10.60
N GLU A 223 6.69 23.95 -10.63
CA GLU A 223 6.76 24.82 -11.81
C GLU A 223 8.16 25.42 -12.02
N SER A 224 8.89 25.67 -10.92
CA SER A 224 10.22 26.31 -10.95
C SER A 224 11.38 25.32 -11.12
N SER A 225 11.11 24.01 -11.10
CA SER A 225 12.12 22.95 -11.27
C SER A 225 11.98 22.14 -12.57
N SER A 226 10.96 22.37 -13.41
CA SER A 226 10.84 21.72 -14.73
C SER A 226 11.57 22.46 -15.84
N GLY A 227 12.83 22.78 -15.58
CA GLY A 227 13.77 23.35 -16.54
C GLY A 227 14.96 22.43 -16.80
N GLU A 228 14.80 21.10 -16.75
CA GLU A 228 15.79 20.16 -17.27
C GLU A 228 15.12 18.80 -17.55
N TYR A 229 15.03 18.46 -18.84
CA TYR A 229 14.74 17.11 -19.30
C TYR A 229 15.86 16.19 -18.80
N ILE A 230 15.51 15.08 -18.15
CA ILE A 230 16.42 13.93 -18.06
C ILE A 230 15.71 12.74 -18.68
N GLU A 231 16.33 12.24 -19.74
CA GLU A 231 15.98 11.07 -20.52
C GLU A 231 15.67 9.87 -19.62
N SER A 232 14.54 9.23 -19.90
CA SER A 232 14.22 7.89 -19.43
C SER A 232 15.27 6.90 -19.91
N GLN A 233 16.16 6.45 -19.03
CA GLN A 233 16.95 5.25 -19.29
C GLN A 233 16.04 4.04 -19.22
N ASN A 234 15.82 3.42 -20.38
CA ASN A 234 15.27 2.09 -20.54
C ASN A 234 16.12 1.09 -19.74
N TYR A 235 15.51 0.44 -18.74
CA TYR A 235 15.99 -0.85 -18.27
C TYR A 235 15.07 -1.91 -18.86
N GLU A 236 15.49 -2.49 -19.99
CA GLU A 236 15.07 -3.84 -20.37
C GLU A 236 15.49 -4.78 -19.24
N ILE A 237 14.51 -5.49 -18.68
CA ILE A 237 14.77 -6.65 -17.82
C ILE A 237 14.37 -7.84 -18.66
N ASP A 238 15.36 -8.58 -19.15
CA ASP A 238 15.18 -9.87 -19.79
C ASP A 238 14.50 -10.84 -18.80
N PHE A 239 13.30 -11.28 -19.16
CA PHE A 239 12.59 -12.37 -18.50
C PHE A 239 12.72 -13.61 -19.38
N GLU A 240 13.87 -14.28 -19.30
CA GLU A 240 13.93 -15.70 -19.66
C GLU A 240 14.05 -16.56 -18.40
N VAL A 241 13.38 -17.71 -18.48
CA VAL A 241 13.29 -18.79 -17.49
C VAL A 241 12.22 -18.60 -16.42
N LEU A 242 10.96 -18.76 -16.84
CA LEU A 242 9.96 -19.61 -16.16
C LEU A 242 8.76 -19.93 -17.10
N GLU A 243 9.02 -20.18 -18.38
CA GLU A 243 8.09 -20.89 -19.27
C GLU A 243 8.57 -22.33 -19.39
N ASN A 244 8.02 -23.20 -18.55
CA ASN A 244 7.86 -24.64 -18.81
C ASN A 244 7.01 -25.21 -17.67
N ALA A 245 5.73 -24.88 -17.72
CA ALA A 245 4.67 -25.71 -17.14
C ALA A 245 3.47 -25.58 -18.07
N GLU A 246 3.24 -26.63 -18.84
CA GLU A 246 2.20 -26.77 -19.85
C GLU A 246 0.82 -26.34 -19.33
N GLU A 247 0.10 -25.57 -20.16
CA GLU A 247 -1.34 -25.34 -20.02
C GLU A 247 -2.10 -26.67 -20.03
N PRO A 248 -3.29 -26.68 -19.41
CA PRO A 248 -4.43 -27.02 -20.25
C PRO A 248 -5.46 -25.89 -20.28
N GLN A 249 -5.81 -25.52 -21.51
CA GLN A 249 -6.97 -24.72 -21.86
C GLN A 249 -8.25 -25.30 -21.25
N SER A 250 -9.10 -24.46 -20.66
CA SER A 250 -10.56 -24.56 -20.80
C SER A 250 -11.31 -23.39 -20.14
N LYS A 251 -11.88 -22.56 -21.02
CA LYS A 251 -13.14 -21.79 -20.89
C LYS A 251 -13.19 -20.50 -20.05
N ARG A 252 -13.41 -19.42 -20.80
CA ARG A 252 -13.99 -18.12 -20.40
C ARG A 252 -15.26 -18.28 -19.54
N SER A 253 -15.36 -17.50 -18.45
CA SER A 253 -16.58 -16.84 -17.95
C SER A 253 -16.19 -15.87 -16.82
N SER A 254 -16.34 -14.56 -17.01
CA SER A 254 -17.45 -13.69 -16.54
C SER A 254 -17.51 -13.49 -15.01
N THR A 255 -17.36 -12.23 -14.58
CA THR A 255 -18.04 -11.59 -13.44
C THR A 255 -18.22 -12.43 -12.17
N TYR A 256 -17.37 -12.22 -11.16
CA TYR A 256 -17.73 -12.55 -9.77
C TYR A 256 -18.55 -11.40 -9.17
N LEU A 257 -19.85 -11.44 -9.45
CA LEU A 257 -20.88 -10.95 -8.54
C LEU A 257 -21.14 -12.08 -7.53
N ASP A 258 -20.97 -11.78 -6.25
CA ASP A 258 -21.32 -12.68 -5.15
C ASP A 258 -22.87 -12.84 -5.08
N PRO A 259 -23.45 -14.06 -5.05
CA PRO A 259 -24.90 -14.25 -5.13
C PRO A 259 -25.66 -14.11 -3.80
N ASN A 260 -25.03 -13.70 -2.69
CA ASN A 260 -25.69 -13.75 -1.36
C ASN A 260 -26.11 -12.41 -0.75
N TYR A 261 -26.52 -11.42 -1.55
CA TYR A 261 -27.27 -10.26 -1.03
C TYR A 261 -28.76 -10.36 -1.34
N HIS A 262 -29.49 -11.03 -0.45
CA HIS A 262 -30.95 -11.01 -0.43
C HIS A 262 -31.48 -9.60 -0.15
N ARG A 263 -32.30 -9.12 -1.09
CA ARG A 263 -33.29 -8.06 -0.91
C ARG A 263 -34.17 -8.33 0.32
N VAL A 264 -34.38 -7.30 1.13
CA VAL A 264 -35.66 -7.07 1.82
C VAL A 264 -36.07 -5.61 1.63
N ASN A 265 -37.29 -5.46 1.13
CA ASN A 265 -38.00 -4.24 0.73
C ASN A 265 -38.28 -3.27 1.91
N ASN A 266 -38.47 -1.97 1.62
CA ASN A 266 -39.83 -1.40 1.49
C ASN A 266 -39.85 0.13 1.25
N ASN A 267 -40.59 0.49 0.19
CA ASN A 267 -41.60 1.55 0.03
C ASN A 267 -41.29 3.01 0.45
N TYR A 268 -41.48 3.94 -0.49
CA TYR A 268 -42.60 4.92 -0.57
C TYR A 268 -42.57 5.53 -1.99
N ILE A 269 -43.47 5.12 -2.89
CA ILE A 269 -44.74 5.75 -3.28
C ILE A 269 -44.63 7.23 -3.68
N TYR A 270 -44.86 7.46 -4.97
CA TYR A 270 -45.11 8.73 -5.65
C TYR A 270 -46.28 9.52 -5.04
N LYS A 271 -46.12 10.85 -4.99
CA LYS A 271 -47.14 11.83 -5.38
C LYS A 271 -46.48 12.95 -6.16
#